data_AF-A0A2W6DH45-F1
#
_entry.id   AF-A0A2W6DH45-F1
#
_cell.length_a   1.000
_cell.length_b   1.000
_cell.length_c   1.000
_cell.angle_alpha   90.00
_cell.angle_beta   90.00
_cell.angle_gamma   90.00
#
_symmetry.space_group_name_H-M   'P 1'
#
loop_
_entity.id
_entity.type
_entity.pdbx_description
1 polymer ?
#
loop_
_entity_poly.entity_id
_entity_poly.type
_entity_poly.pdbx_seq_one_letter_code
_entity_poly.pdbx_strand_id
1 'polypeptide(L)'
;MTTDSPYLAAAKRLLDAAKSEGFAFERIALGEDGPLRGVRKSAEWIDEIYLAGFSQPDSCSAIRRQRCSLIMPGGLPVTQQVEGDALTVLHTVMSDWPT
;
A
#
# COMPACT_ATOMS: atom_id res chain seq x y z
N MET A 1 10.66 -22.16 13.49
CA MET A 1 11.26 -21.40 12.38
C MET A 1 10.59 -21.85 11.11
N THR A 2 9.46 -21.24 10.76
CA THR A 2 8.81 -21.45 9.47
C THR A 2 9.60 -20.66 8.44
N THR A 3 10.28 -21.36 7.54
CA THR A 3 10.91 -20.75 6.37
C THR A 3 9.81 -19.98 5.63
N ASP A 4 9.93 -18.64 5.57
CA ASP A 4 9.01 -17.81 4.80
C ASP A 4 8.88 -18.40 3.39
N SER A 5 7.66 -18.53 2.89
CA SER A 5 7.46 -18.90 1.49
C SER A 5 8.19 -17.88 0.59
N PRO A 6 8.66 -18.27 -0.61
CA PRO A 6 9.33 -17.34 -1.52
C PRO A 6 8.44 -16.11 -1.83
N TYR A 7 7.13 -16.30 -1.82
CA TYR A 7 6.13 -15.25 -1.94
C TYR A 7 6.20 -14.24 -0.78
N LEU A 8 6.23 -14.72 0.46
CA LEU A 8 6.32 -13.88 1.66
C LEU A 8 7.63 -13.09 1.70
N ALA A 9 8.74 -13.72 1.29
CA ALA A 9 10.03 -13.03 1.17
C ALA A 9 9.99 -11.92 0.11
N ALA A 10 9.36 -12.16 -1.04
CA ALA A 10 9.21 -11.15 -2.10
C ALA A 10 8.34 -9.96 -1.64
N ALA A 11 7.22 -10.25 -0.98
CA ALA A 11 6.32 -9.21 -0.50
C ALA A 11 6.97 -8.36 0.61
N LYS A 12 7.75 -8.96 1.51
CA LYS A 12 8.56 -8.23 2.51
C LYS A 12 9.58 -7.29 1.84
N ARG A 13 10.28 -7.74 0.80
CA ARG A 13 11.22 -6.89 0.04
C ARG A 13 10.53 -5.70 -0.62
N LEU A 14 9.35 -5.90 -1.21
CA LEU A 14 8.58 -4.81 -1.79
C LEU A 14 8.07 -3.84 -0.73
N LEU A 15 7.68 -4.34 0.45
CA LEU A 15 7.32 -3.47 1.58
C LEU A 15 8.51 -2.59 2.01
N ASP A 16 9.71 -3.15 2.09
CA ASP A 16 10.90 -2.37 2.42
C ASP A 16 11.28 -1.38 1.31
N ALA A 17 11.11 -1.75 0.04
CA ALA A 17 11.25 -0.84 -1.08
C ALA A 17 10.23 0.32 -1.01
N ALA A 18 8.96 0.03 -0.71
CA ALA A 18 7.93 1.04 -0.54
C ALA A 18 8.27 2.04 0.58
N LYS A 19 8.82 1.56 1.71
CA LYS A 19 9.33 2.44 2.77
C LYS A 19 10.45 3.35 2.27
N SER A 20 11.39 2.81 1.49
CA SER A 20 12.49 3.60 0.92
C SER A 20 12.02 4.65 -0.10
N GLU A 21 10.92 4.38 -0.80
CA GLU A 21 10.24 5.31 -1.73
C GLU A 21 9.31 6.31 -1.00
N GLY A 22 9.37 6.38 0.33
CA GLY A 22 8.69 7.41 1.11
C GLY A 22 7.30 7.04 1.63
N PHE A 23 6.86 5.78 1.55
CA PHE A 23 5.68 5.34 2.28
C PHE A 23 5.97 5.24 3.78
N ALA A 24 5.20 5.98 4.58
CA ALA A 24 5.16 5.80 6.02
C ALA A 24 4.11 4.74 6.37
N PHE A 25 4.56 3.62 6.94
CA PHE A 25 3.68 2.53 7.36
C PHE A 25 3.40 2.57 8.86
N GLU A 26 2.13 2.43 9.23
CA GLU A 26 1.64 2.30 10.60
C GLU A 26 0.85 0.99 10.76
N ARG A 27 0.87 0.40 11.96
CA ARG A 27 -0.04 -0.70 12.30
C ARG A 27 -1.36 -0.12 12.76
N ILE A 28 -2.46 -0.60 12.18
CA ILE A 28 -3.80 -0.08 12.44
C ILE A 28 -4.67 -1.03 13.27
N ALA A 29 -4.18 -2.23 13.62
CA ALA A 29 -4.78 -3.08 14.64
C ALA A 29 -3.72 -3.87 15.44
N LEU A 30 -4.13 -4.38 16.60
CA LEU A 30 -3.29 -5.14 17.52
C LEU A 30 -3.05 -6.57 17.02
N GLY A 31 -1.80 -7.04 17.06
CA GLY A 31 -1.37 -8.38 16.63
C GLY A 31 0.02 -8.38 15.99
N GLU A 32 0.77 -9.48 16.09
CA GLU A 32 2.12 -9.61 15.50
C GLU A 32 2.11 -9.38 13.98
N ASP A 33 1.06 -9.87 13.31
CA ASP A 33 0.74 -9.68 11.89
C ASP A 33 -0.46 -8.73 11.66
N GLY A 34 -0.65 -7.76 12.56
CA GLY A 34 -1.74 -6.79 12.44
C GLY A 34 -1.67 -5.99 11.12
N PRO A 35 -2.83 -5.60 10.55
CA PRO A 35 -2.91 -4.85 9.30
C PRO A 35 -2.02 -3.61 9.32
N LEU A 36 -1.36 -3.36 8.17
CA LEU A 36 -0.52 -2.19 7.93
C LEU A 36 -1.23 -1.20 7.02
N ARG A 37 -1.06 0.08 7.33
CA ARG A 37 -1.47 1.19 6.47
C ARG A 37 -0.24 2.00 6.08
N GLY A 38 0.06 2.07 4.79
CA GLY A 38 1.13 2.87 4.21
C GLY A 38 0.58 4.14 3.59
N VAL A 39 1.21 5.29 3.84
CA VAL A 39 0.86 6.55 3.18
C VAL A 39 2.10 7.22 2.60
N ARG A 40 2.04 7.61 1.32
CA ARG A 40 3.04 8.45 0.66
C ARG A 40 2.36 9.71 0.12
N LYS A 41 2.94 10.87 0.40
CA LYS A 41 2.42 12.17 -0.04
C LYS A 41 3.48 12.86 -0.89
N SER A 42 3.13 13.21 -2.11
CA SER A 42 3.92 14.10 -2.97
C SER A 42 3.18 15.41 -3.22
N ALA A 43 3.69 16.24 -4.14
CA ALA A 43 3.08 17.50 -4.52
C ALA A 43 1.70 17.28 -5.19
N GLU A 44 1.61 16.23 -6.00
CA GLU A 44 0.42 15.94 -6.82
C GLU A 44 -0.39 14.76 -6.31
N TRP A 45 0.21 13.86 -5.51
CA TRP A 45 -0.43 12.59 -5.16
C TRP A 45 -0.48 12.33 -3.65
N ILE A 46 -1.55 11.64 -3.24
CA ILE A 46 -1.64 10.95 -1.95
C ILE A 46 -1.92 9.49 -2.26
N ASP A 47 -0.90 8.67 -2.05
CA ASP A 47 -0.97 7.22 -2.21
C ASP A 47 -1.21 6.60 -0.83
N GLU A 48 -2.16 5.68 -0.76
CA GLU A 48 -2.49 4.93 0.44
C GLU A 48 -2.52 3.43 0.11
N ILE A 49 -1.85 2.63 0.93
CA ILE A 49 -1.80 1.17 0.83
C ILE A 49 -2.37 0.60 2.12
N TYR A 50 -3.28 -0.34 2.02
CA TYR A 50 -3.79 -1.16 3.11
C TYR A 50 -3.35 -2.62 2.89
N LEU A 51 -2.63 -3.18 3.86
CA LEU A 51 -2.22 -4.58 3.86
C LEU A 51 -2.87 -5.27 5.06
N ALA A 52 -3.85 -6.15 4.85
CA ALA A 52 -4.47 -6.93 5.93
C ALA A 52 -3.55 -8.04 6.50
N GLY A 53 -2.41 -8.26 5.85
CA GLY A 53 -1.46 -9.33 6.15
C GLY A 53 -1.02 -10.02 4.86
N PHE A 54 0.08 -10.77 4.90
CA PHE A 54 0.65 -11.42 3.71
C PHE A 54 0.02 -12.78 3.38
N SER A 55 -0.80 -13.32 4.29
CA SER A 55 -1.33 -14.68 4.22
C SER A 55 -2.77 -14.77 3.71
N GLN A 56 -3.48 -13.64 3.61
CA GLN A 56 -4.89 -13.60 3.24
C GLN A 56 -5.05 -13.14 1.77
N PRO A 57 -5.70 -13.93 0.90
CA PRO A 57 -5.98 -13.52 -0.48
C PRO A 57 -6.97 -12.34 -0.51
N ASP A 58 -6.83 -11.46 -1.51
CA ASP A 58 -7.78 -10.37 -1.82
C ASP A 58 -8.17 -9.46 -0.65
N SER A 59 -7.26 -9.34 0.31
CA SER A 59 -7.47 -8.60 1.57
C SER A 59 -6.69 -7.29 1.64
N CYS A 60 -5.92 -6.99 0.59
CA CYS A 60 -5.10 -5.79 0.48
C CYS A 60 -5.67 -4.87 -0.60
N SER A 61 -5.42 -3.58 -0.43
CA SER A 61 -5.81 -2.58 -1.42
C SER A 61 -4.83 -1.41 -1.45
N ALA A 62 -4.81 -0.68 -2.55
CA ALA A 62 -4.18 0.62 -2.60
C ALA A 62 -5.02 1.59 -3.42
N ILE A 63 -5.01 2.85 -3.00
CA ILE A 63 -5.63 3.96 -3.71
C ILE A 63 -4.63 5.09 -3.94
N ARG A 64 -4.67 5.66 -5.14
CA ARG A 64 -3.98 6.90 -5.49
C ARG A 64 -5.01 8.00 -5.63
N ARG A 65 -4.80 9.09 -4.91
CA ARG A 65 -5.66 10.27 -4.95
C ARG A 65 -4.87 11.47 -5.45
N GLN A 66 -5.46 12.22 -6.38
CA GLN A 66 -4.85 13.46 -6.86
C GLN A 66 -5.08 14.58 -5.86
N ARG A 67 -4.03 15.32 -5.52
CA ARG A 67 -4.12 16.58 -4.77
C ARG A 67 -4.62 17.65 -5.72
N CYS A 68 -5.84 18.12 -5.47
CA CYS A 68 -6.41 19.26 -6.17
C CYS A 68 -6.62 20.42 -5.19
N SER A 69 -6.45 21.65 -5.70
CA SER A 69 -6.76 22.88 -4.95
C SER A 69 -8.26 23.16 -4.85
N LEU A 70 -9.06 22.51 -5.70
CA LEU A 70 -10.52 22.61 -5.70
C LEU A 70 -11.10 21.73 -4.58
N ILE A 71 -11.96 22.33 -3.75
CA ILE A 71 -12.75 21.59 -2.76
C ILE A 71 -13.78 20.76 -3.52
N MET A 72 -13.57 19.44 -3.58
CA MET A 72 -14.48 18.49 -4.20
C MET A 72 -15.41 17.90 -3.13
N PRO A 73 -16.74 17.93 -3.32
CA PRO A 73 -17.66 17.24 -2.41
C PRO A 73 -17.38 15.73 -2.48
N GLY A 74 -17.06 15.12 -1.33
CA GLY A 74 -16.70 13.69 -1.22
C GLY A 74 -15.20 13.40 -1.05
N GLY A 75 -14.33 14.41 -1.07
CA GLY A 75 -12.88 14.26 -0.84
C GLY A 75 -12.05 14.29 -2.13
N LEU A 76 -10.76 13.93 -2.02
CA LEU A 76 -9.86 13.93 -3.18
C LEU A 76 -10.25 12.82 -4.16
N PRO A 77 -10.26 13.10 -5.48
CA PRO A 77 -10.61 12.10 -6.47
C PRO A 77 -9.62 10.93 -6.45
N VAL A 78 -10.14 9.71 -6.33
CA VAL A 78 -9.36 8.48 -6.52
C VAL A 78 -9.14 8.32 -8.03
N THR A 79 -7.88 8.33 -8.45
CA THR A 79 -7.51 8.22 -9.86
C THR A 79 -7.09 6.80 -10.23
N GLN A 80 -6.55 6.04 -9.29
CA GLN A 80 -6.21 4.63 -9.46
C GLN A 80 -6.55 3.86 -8.18
N GLN A 81 -7.00 2.62 -8.34
CA GLN A 81 -7.28 1.67 -7.27
C GLN A 81 -6.83 0.28 -7.71
N VAL A 82 -6.24 -0.46 -6.78
CA VAL A 82 -5.91 -1.87 -6.94
C VAL A 82 -6.35 -2.63 -5.69
N GLU A 83 -6.87 -3.83 -5.90
CA GLU A 83 -7.25 -4.77 -4.85
C GLU A 83 -6.62 -6.13 -5.17
N GLY A 84 -6.26 -6.89 -4.13
CA GLY A 84 -5.68 -8.20 -4.32
C GLY A 84 -4.90 -8.68 -3.10
N ASP A 85 -4.02 -9.65 -3.31
CA ASP A 85 -3.06 -10.06 -2.31
C ASP A 85 -1.94 -9.01 -2.10
N ALA A 86 -1.18 -9.16 -1.02
CA ALA A 86 -0.16 -8.19 -0.63
C ALA A 86 0.93 -8.01 -1.69
N LEU A 87 1.35 -9.09 -2.36
CA LEU A 87 2.37 -9.01 -3.41
C LEU A 87 1.84 -8.25 -4.62
N THR A 88 0.62 -8.53 -5.06
CA THR A 88 -0.02 -7.88 -6.21
C THR A 88 -0.15 -6.39 -5.97
N VAL A 89 -0.70 -6.00 -4.81
CA VAL A 89 -0.87 -4.58 -4.45
C VAL A 89 0.47 -3.87 -4.37
N LEU A 90 1.46 -4.43 -3.67
CA LEU A 90 2.78 -3.82 -3.54
C LEU A 90 3.50 -3.75 -4.90
N HIS A 91 3.40 -4.78 -5.74
CA HIS A 91 4.03 -4.80 -7.05
C HIS A 91 3.43 -3.72 -7.96
N THR A 92 2.09 -3.64 -8.05
CA THR A 92 1.39 -2.63 -8.85
C THR A 92 1.77 -1.22 -8.41
N VAL A 93 1.70 -0.93 -7.11
CA VAL A 93 2.04 0.42 -6.61
C VAL A 93 3.50 0.76 -6.88
N MET A 94 4.43 -0.17 -6.68
CA MET A 94 5.85 0.10 -6.87
C MET A 94 6.26 0.20 -8.34
N SER A 95 5.51 -0.43 -9.26
CA SER A 95 5.83 -0.43 -10.69
C SER A 95 5.11 0.69 -11.44
N ASP A 96 3.86 0.95 -11.10
CA ASP A 96 2.96 1.73 -11.95
C ASP A 96 2.71 3.15 -11.41
N TRP A 97 3.08 3.45 -10.15
CA TRP A 97 2.77 4.72 -9.49
C TRP A 97 4.03 5.59 -9.31
N PRO A 98 4.37 6.43 -10.31
CA PRO A 98 5.52 7.33 -10.21
C PRO A 98 5.35 8.34 -9.08
N THR A 99 6.45 8.66 -8.41
CA THR A 99 6.54 9.54 -7.23
C THR A 99 6.21 11.00 -7.52
#